data_AF-M2T5R5-F1
#
_entry.id   AF-M2T5R5-F1
#
_cell.length_a   1.000
_cell.length_b   1.000
_cell.length_c   1.000
_cell.angle_alpha   90.00
_cell.angle_beta   90.00
_cell.angle_gamma   90.00
#
_symmetry.space_group_name_H-M   'P 1'
#
loop_
_entity.id
_entity.type
_entity.pdbx_description
1 polymer ?
#
loop_
_entity_poly.entity_id
_entity_poly.type
_entity_poly.pdbx_seq_one_letter_code
_entity_poly.pdbx_strand_id
1 'polypeptide(L)'
;MSVRRDAIQVNLNNERDEDRRQFESLYLDRATIQSAIGESLSWEQKEGRKKTAVRATLSRGYDDRSDWDEQHSWAIEMMQAFEREFGTRLRASPATERTR
;
A
#
# COMPACT_ATOMS: atom_id res chain seq x y z
N MET A 1 3.84 -16.26 -16.42
CA MET A 1 4.11 -15.11 -15.53
C MET A 1 4.72 -14.02 -16.38
N SER A 2 4.25 -12.79 -16.30
CA SER A 2 4.80 -11.65 -17.03
C SER A 2 5.20 -10.56 -16.03
N VAL A 3 6.31 -9.88 -16.32
CA VAL A 3 6.71 -8.67 -15.59
C VAL A 3 6.09 -7.48 -16.29
N ARG A 4 5.39 -6.64 -15.54
CA ARG A 4 4.80 -5.41 -16.08
C ARG A 4 5.89 -4.33 -16.14
N ARG A 5 6.15 -3.78 -17.32
CA ARG A 5 7.22 -2.80 -17.55
C ARG A 5 6.78 -1.36 -17.47
N ASP A 6 5.48 -1.10 -17.57
CA ASP A 6 4.87 0.22 -17.75
C ASP A 6 4.59 0.98 -16.44
N ALA A 7 4.95 0.41 -15.28
CA ALA A 7 4.67 1.05 -14.00
C ALA A 7 5.48 0.48 -12.83
N ILE A 8 5.65 1.33 -11.82
CA ILE A 8 6.27 1.01 -10.52
C ILE A 8 5.19 1.10 -9.43
N GLN A 9 5.20 0.16 -8.49
CA GLN A 9 4.19 0.09 -7.43
C GLN A 9 4.81 -0.12 -6.05
N VAL A 10 4.28 0.60 -5.06
CA VAL A 10 4.52 0.37 -3.64
C VAL A 10 3.23 -0.17 -3.04
N ASN A 11 3.32 -1.33 -2.39
CA ASN A 11 2.15 -2.12 -1.99
C ASN A 11 2.17 -2.43 -0.49
N LEU A 12 1.05 -2.18 0.18
CA LEU A 12 0.72 -2.83 1.44
C LEU A 12 -0.17 -4.03 1.12
N ASN A 13 0.34 -5.24 1.32
CA ASN A 13 -0.40 -6.47 1.09
C ASN A 13 -0.70 -7.15 2.41
N ASN A 14 -1.89 -7.72 2.50
CA ASN A 14 -2.26 -8.57 3.61
C ASN A 14 -2.86 -9.88 3.08
N GLU A 15 -2.40 -10.99 3.64
CA GLU A 15 -2.77 -12.36 3.25
C GLU A 15 -3.45 -13.15 4.36
N ARG A 16 -3.64 -12.56 5.56
CA ARG A 16 -4.19 -13.23 6.74
C ARG A 16 -5.59 -12.71 7.04
N ASP A 17 -6.48 -13.62 7.46
CA ASP A 17 -7.87 -13.27 7.81
C ASP A 17 -7.96 -12.34 9.02
N GLU A 18 -7.05 -12.51 9.99
CA GLU A 18 -7.01 -11.70 11.22
C GLU A 18 -6.79 -10.21 10.94
N ASP A 19 -6.15 -9.91 9.82
CA ASP A 19 -5.79 -8.56 9.42
C ASP A 19 -6.89 -7.91 8.53
N ARG A 20 -8.00 -8.61 8.24
CA ARG A 20 -9.12 -8.06 7.44
C ARG A 20 -9.81 -6.88 8.14
N ARG A 21 -9.95 -6.94 9.47
CA ARG A 21 -10.51 -5.82 10.26
C ARG A 21 -9.60 -4.59 10.20
N GLN A 22 -8.28 -4.79 10.14
CA GLN A 22 -7.34 -3.70 9.98
C GLN A 22 -7.50 -3.03 8.61
N PHE A 23 -7.64 -3.83 7.53
CA PHE A 23 -7.94 -3.28 6.21
C PHE A 23 -9.24 -2.48 6.19
N GLU A 24 -10.32 -3.00 6.77
CA GLU A 24 -11.61 -2.29 6.86
C GLU A 24 -11.48 -0.97 7.62
N SER A 25 -10.74 -0.97 8.75
CA SER A 25 -10.44 0.26 9.51
C SER A 25 -9.64 1.27 8.69
N LEU A 26 -8.60 0.83 7.96
CA LEU A 26 -7.82 1.68 7.07
C LEU A 26 -8.68 2.23 5.92
N TYR A 27 -9.59 1.43 5.37
CA TYR A 27 -10.46 1.83 4.26
C TYR A 27 -11.47 2.90 4.68
N LEU A 28 -11.93 2.87 5.92
CA LEU A 28 -12.77 3.94 6.49
C LEU A 28 -12.02 5.27 6.58
N ASP A 29 -10.71 5.24 6.89
CA ASP A 29 -9.84 6.43 6.97
C ASP A 29 -9.12 6.77 5.64
N ARG A 30 -9.49 6.12 4.53
CA ARG A 30 -8.73 6.20 3.26
C ARG A 30 -8.55 7.63 2.73
N ALA A 31 -9.55 8.50 2.92
CA ALA A 31 -9.49 9.87 2.43
C ALA A 31 -8.39 10.67 3.16
N THR A 32 -8.33 10.55 4.48
CA THR A 32 -7.28 11.14 5.31
C THR A 32 -5.91 10.60 4.93
N ILE A 33 -5.79 9.27 4.79
CA ILE A 33 -4.55 8.61 4.43
C ILE A 33 -4.05 9.10 3.06
N GLN A 34 -4.91 9.11 2.04
CA GLN A 34 -4.55 9.59 0.70
C GLN A 34 -4.14 11.07 0.72
N SER A 35 -4.86 11.90 1.49
CA SER A 35 -4.49 13.31 1.66
C SER A 35 -3.12 13.48 2.33
N ALA A 36 -2.76 12.63 3.30
CA ALA A 36 -1.48 12.71 4.01
C ALA A 36 -0.31 12.12 3.20
N ILE A 37 -0.58 11.15 2.33
CA ILE A 37 0.40 10.60 1.38
C ILE A 37 0.58 11.56 0.19
N GLY A 38 -0.46 12.32 -0.17
CA GLY A 38 -0.45 13.20 -1.34
C GLY A 38 -0.69 12.45 -2.65
N GLU A 39 -1.18 11.21 -2.59
CA GLU A 39 -1.40 10.34 -3.74
C GLU A 39 -2.75 9.63 -3.69
N SER A 40 -3.30 9.35 -4.86
CA SER A 40 -4.44 8.45 -4.99
C SER A 40 -3.98 6.99 -4.89
N LEU A 41 -4.66 6.18 -4.07
CA LEU A 41 -4.32 4.79 -3.86
C LEU A 41 -5.40 3.88 -4.44
N SER A 42 -4.99 2.74 -4.99
CA SER A 42 -5.94 1.66 -5.27
C SER A 42 -6.12 0.79 -4.03
N TRP A 43 -7.39 0.48 -3.72
CA TRP A 43 -7.78 -0.37 -2.60
C TRP A 43 -8.49 -1.59 -3.17
N GLU A 44 -7.90 -2.76 -3.00
CA GLU A 44 -8.44 -4.01 -3.52
C GLU A 44 -8.82 -4.96 -2.38
N GLN A 45 -10.07 -5.40 -2.43
CA GLN A 45 -10.58 -6.54 -1.69
C GLN A 45 -11.38 -7.38 -2.67
N LYS A 46 -10.88 -8.57 -3.01
CA LYS A 46 -11.58 -9.46 -3.95
C LYS A 46 -12.58 -10.32 -3.19
N GLU A 47 -13.82 -10.36 -3.68
CA GLU A 47 -14.86 -11.22 -3.14
C GLU A 47 -14.41 -12.70 -3.13
N GLY A 48 -14.62 -13.38 -2.01
CA GLY A 48 -14.17 -14.77 -1.81
C GLY A 48 -12.64 -14.96 -1.67
N ARG A 49 -11.84 -13.88 -1.63
CA ARG A 49 -10.39 -13.95 -1.43
C ARG A 49 -9.99 -13.21 -0.16
N LYS A 50 -9.13 -13.85 0.63
CA LYS A 50 -8.57 -13.30 1.87
C LYS A 50 -7.60 -12.14 1.63
N LYS A 51 -7.07 -12.04 0.41
CA LYS A 51 -6.04 -11.08 0.04
C LYS A 51 -6.62 -9.69 -0.12
N THR A 52 -6.08 -8.74 0.64
CA THR A 52 -6.33 -7.31 0.47
C THR A 52 -5.04 -6.60 0.06
N ALA A 53 -5.17 -5.51 -0.67
CA ALA A 53 -4.03 -4.70 -1.07
C ALA A 53 -4.38 -3.22 -1.12
N VAL A 54 -3.42 -2.39 -0.72
CA VAL A 54 -3.42 -0.94 -0.96
C VAL A 54 -2.18 -0.61 -1.78
N ARG A 55 -2.33 0.11 -2.90
CA ARG A 55 -1.21 0.38 -3.81
C ARG A 55 -1.14 1.83 -4.25
N ALA A 56 0.07 2.39 -4.17
CA ALA A 56 0.46 3.56 -4.95
C ALA A 56 1.02 3.07 -6.30
N THR A 57 0.70 3.75 -7.39
CA THR A 57 1.17 3.38 -8.74
C THR A 57 1.72 4.59 -9.46
N LEU A 58 2.99 4.52 -9.83
CA LEU A 58 3.57 5.41 -10.81
C LEU A 58 3.35 4.79 -12.19
N SER A 59 2.47 5.38 -13.00
CA SER A 59 2.15 4.94 -14.37
C SER A 59 3.23 5.34 -15.38
N ARG A 60 4.49 5.26 -14.98
CA ARG A 60 5.67 5.41 -15.82
C ARG A 60 6.53 4.17 -15.64
N GLY A 61 6.85 3.53 -16.75
CA GLY A 61 7.62 2.30 -16.78
C GLY A 61 9.11 2.50 -16.53
N TYR A 62 9.84 1.44 -16.22
CA TYR A 62 11.27 1.51 -15.90
C TYR A 62 12.18 1.31 -17.13
N ASP A 63 11.61 1.27 -18.34
CA ASP A 63 12.36 1.01 -19.58
C ASP A 63 13.24 2.21 -20.00
N ASP A 64 12.87 3.44 -19.65
CA ASP A 64 13.66 4.65 -19.92
C ASP A 64 14.53 5.01 -18.70
N ARG A 65 15.85 4.96 -18.90
CA ARG A 65 16.82 5.29 -17.84
C ARG A 65 16.86 6.77 -17.49
N SER A 66 16.43 7.65 -18.37
CA SER A 66 16.42 9.09 -18.09
C SER A 66 15.40 9.46 -17.01
N ASP A 67 14.36 8.63 -16.80
CA ASP A 67 13.36 8.80 -15.76
C ASP A 67 13.75 8.18 -14.41
N TRP A 68 14.83 7.40 -14.35
CA TRP A 68 15.14 6.56 -13.18
C TRP A 68 15.32 7.36 -11.89
N ASP A 69 15.95 8.54 -11.96
CA ASP A 69 16.17 9.36 -10.76
C ASP A 69 14.83 9.80 -10.15
N GLU A 70 13.86 10.22 -10.97
CA GLU A 70 12.51 10.56 -10.50
C GLU A 70 11.76 9.33 -10.00
N GLN A 71 11.88 8.20 -10.69
CA GLN A 71 11.23 6.94 -10.32
C GLN A 71 11.73 6.40 -8.98
N HIS A 72 13.05 6.42 -8.76
CA HIS A 72 13.67 6.05 -7.50
C HIS A 72 13.25 6.99 -6.38
N SER A 73 13.25 8.30 -6.64
CA SER A 73 12.81 9.31 -5.66
C SER A 73 11.36 9.07 -5.25
N TRP A 74 10.47 8.92 -6.23
CA TRP A 74 9.06 8.61 -5.98
C TRP A 74 8.88 7.32 -5.18
N ALA A 75 9.60 6.25 -5.53
CA ALA A 75 9.48 4.97 -4.84
C ALA A 75 9.92 5.09 -3.36
N ILE A 76 11.02 5.81 -3.08
CA ILE A 76 11.52 6.05 -1.72
C ILE A 76 10.52 6.89 -0.92
N GLU A 77 10.02 7.98 -1.50
CA GLU A 77 9.02 8.85 -0.87
C GLU A 77 7.75 8.07 -0.53
N MET A 78 7.27 7.22 -1.45
CA MET A 78 6.10 6.38 -1.21
C MET A 78 6.34 5.32 -0.14
N MET A 79 7.52 4.68 -0.10
CA MET A 79 7.86 3.74 0.98
C MET A 79 7.86 4.43 2.34
N GLN A 80 8.43 5.63 2.44
CA GLN A 80 8.44 6.43 3.67
C GLN A 80 7.03 6.88 4.08
N ALA A 81 6.21 7.32 3.12
CA ALA A 81 4.83 7.71 3.36
C ALA A 81 3.97 6.53 3.82
N PHE A 82 4.16 5.35 3.22
CA PHE A 82 3.46 4.13 3.63
C PHE A 82 3.85 3.71 5.05
N GLU A 83 5.14 3.70 5.40
CA GLU A 83 5.57 3.37 6.77
C GLU A 83 5.00 4.37 7.79
N ARG A 84 5.04 5.67 7.48
CA ARG A 84 4.50 6.71 8.37
C ARG A 84 3.00 6.55 8.59
N GLU A 85 2.22 6.46 7.52
CA GLU A 85 0.77 6.49 7.59
C GLU A 85 0.17 5.14 7.99
N PHE A 86 0.65 4.03 7.43
CA PHE A 86 0.12 2.70 7.76
C PHE A 86 0.80 2.07 8.96
N GLY A 87 2.13 2.21 9.11
CA GLY A 87 2.86 1.56 10.19
C GLY A 87 2.34 1.97 11.57
N THR A 88 2.07 3.26 11.77
CA THR A 88 1.49 3.77 13.03
C THR A 88 0.07 3.23 13.27
N ARG A 89 -0.79 3.25 12.24
CA ARG A 89 -2.20 2.79 12.34
C ARG A 89 -2.29 1.30 12.62
N LEU A 90 -1.41 0.50 12.01
CA LEU A 90 -1.35 -0.94 12.20
C LEU A 90 -0.77 -1.33 13.56
N ARG A 91 0.20 -0.57 14.10
CA ARG A 91 0.76 -0.79 15.44
C ARG A 91 -0.15 -0.32 16.58
N ALA A 92 -0.94 0.73 16.36
CA ALA A 92 -1.87 1.28 17.35
C ALA A 92 -3.15 0.45 17.52
N SER A 93 -3.46 -0.41 16.56
CA SER A 93 -4.52 -1.41 16.74
C SER A 93 -4.02 -2.43 17.77
N PRO A 94 -4.76 -2.68 18.87
CA PRO A 94 -4.35 -3.72 19.81
C PRO A 94 -4.22 -5.01 19.00
N ALA A 95 -3.02 -5.58 19.01
CA ALA A 95 -2.83 -6.93 18.55
C ALA A 95 -3.85 -7.76 19.33
N THR A 96 -4.87 -8.27 18.64
CA THR A 96 -5.77 -9.27 19.18
C THR A 96 -4.88 -10.26 19.90
N GLU A 97 -5.11 -10.41 21.21
CA GLU A 97 -4.34 -11.26 22.10
C GLU A 97 -3.89 -12.49 21.34
N ARG A 98 -2.57 -12.66 21.19
CA ARG A 98 -1.99 -13.91 20.69
C ARG A 98 -2.38 -14.95 21.72
N THR A 99 -3.52 -15.61 21.50
CA THR A 99 -4.00 -16.67 22.36
C THR A 99 -2.93 -17.75 22.38
N ARG A 100 -2.57 -18.07 23.61
CA ARG A 100 -1.53 -18.98 24.09
C ARG A 100 -1.62 -20.38 23.49
#